data_AF-A0A6J4IB94-F1
#
_entry.id   AF-A0A6J4IB94-F1
#
_cell.length_a   1.000
_cell.length_b   1.000
_cell.length_c   1.000
_cell.angle_alpha   90.00
_cell.angle_beta   90.00
_cell.angle_gamma   90.00
#
_symmetry.space_group_name_H-M   'P 1'
#
loop_
_entity.id
_entity.type
_entity.pdbx_description
1 polymer ?
#
loop_
_entity_poly.entity_id
_entity_poly.type
_entity_poly.pdbx_seq_one_letter_code
_entity_poly.pdbx_strand_id
1 'polypeptide(L)'
;MVSIEGHQALDATIAAVQQQFPGFVFRPAGPADAHHDQVRFTWELGRPGEEAPVSGFDVAIVDGSGRIRAVLGFLDRVPAPA
;
A
#
# COMPACT_ATOMS: atom_id res chain seq x y z
N MET A 1 -4.61 11.42 -10.22
CA MET A 1 -4.97 10.90 -8.89
C MET A 1 -5.91 9.74 -9.11
N VAL A 2 -5.59 8.55 -8.63
CA VAL A 2 -6.46 7.36 -8.77
C VAL A 2 -7.29 7.24 -7.50
N SER A 3 -8.58 6.99 -7.65
CA SER A 3 -9.50 6.71 -6.55
C SER A 3 -10.40 5.56 -6.96
N ILE A 4 -10.63 4.63 -6.04
CA ILE A 4 -11.46 3.45 -6.23
C ILE A 4 -12.37 3.28 -5.02
N GLU A 5 -13.54 2.70 -5.23
CA GLU A 5 -14.54 2.49 -4.18
C GLU A 5 -15.11 1.08 -4.22
N GLY A 6 -15.31 0.49 -3.05
CA GLY A 6 -15.91 -0.84 -2.88
C GLY A 6 -14.93 -1.98 -3.06
N HIS A 7 -15.29 -3.14 -2.48
CA HIS A 7 -14.41 -4.32 -2.44
C HIS A 7 -14.05 -4.87 -3.82
N GLN A 8 -14.96 -4.81 -4.80
CA GLN A 8 -14.70 -5.35 -6.14
C GLN A 8 -13.65 -4.52 -6.88
N ALA A 9 -13.73 -3.19 -6.81
CA ALA A 9 -12.73 -2.32 -7.44
C ALA A 9 -11.37 -2.43 -6.74
N LEU A 10 -11.36 -2.57 -5.41
CA LEU A 10 -10.16 -2.84 -4.63
C LEU A 10 -9.49 -4.16 -5.01
N ASP A 11 -10.25 -5.25 -5.06
CA ASP A 11 -9.77 -6.57 -5.46
C ASP A 11 -9.18 -6.56 -6.88
N ALA A 12 -9.90 -5.96 -7.83
CA ALA A 12 -9.42 -5.80 -9.20
C ALA A 12 -8.11 -4.99 -9.28
N THR A 13 -7.97 -3.95 -8.46
CA THR A 13 -6.77 -3.11 -8.41
C THR A 13 -5.59 -3.86 -7.82
N ILE A 14 -5.80 -4.60 -6.73
CA ILE A 14 -4.79 -5.47 -6.12
C ILE A 14 -4.33 -6.53 -7.13
N ALA A 15 -5.27 -7.19 -7.81
CA ALA A 15 -4.96 -8.18 -8.83
C ALA A 15 -4.16 -7.59 -10.00
N ALA A 16 -4.52 -6.40 -10.48
CA ALA A 16 -3.79 -5.71 -11.54
C ALA A 16 -2.35 -5.38 -11.13
N VAL A 17 -2.13 -4.90 -9.90
CA VAL A 17 -0.78 -4.63 -9.37
C VAL A 17 0.04 -5.93 -9.28
N GLN A 18 -0.55 -7.00 -8.76
CA GLN A 18 0.12 -8.31 -8.66
C GLN A 18 0.49 -8.88 -10.04
N GLN A 19 -0.37 -8.70 -11.05
CA GLN A 19 -0.11 -9.11 -12.43
C GLN A 19 0.98 -8.27 -13.09
N GLN A 20 1.02 -6.96 -12.81
CA GLN A 20 2.03 -6.05 -13.36
C GLN A 20 3.42 -6.31 -12.77
N PHE A 21 3.50 -6.73 -11.51
CA PHE A 21 4.75 -6.96 -10.79
C PHE A 21 4.87 -8.41 -10.28
N PRO A 22 4.95 -9.42 -11.17
CA PRO A 22 5.02 -10.81 -10.77
C PRO A 22 6.29 -11.09 -9.95
N GLY A 23 6.12 -11.74 -8.81
CA GLY A 23 7.20 -12.07 -7.87
C GLY A 23 7.65 -10.92 -6.97
N PHE A 24 7.07 -9.73 -7.10
CA PHE A 24 7.29 -8.64 -6.15
C PHE A 24 6.43 -8.88 -4.90
N VAL A 25 6.93 -8.44 -3.75
CA VAL A 25 6.25 -8.53 -2.46
C VAL A 25 6.28 -7.18 -1.77
N PHE A 26 5.17 -6.83 -1.11
CA PHE A 26 5.16 -5.73 -0.14
C PHE A 26 5.81 -6.20 1.16
N ARG A 27 6.70 -5.38 1.71
CA ARG A 27 7.38 -5.62 2.99
C ARG A 27 7.18 -4.42 3.91
N PRO A 28 6.88 -4.62 5.21
CA PRO A 28 6.86 -3.52 6.17
C PRO A 28 8.24 -2.85 6.27
N ALA A 29 8.26 -1.52 6.28
CA ALA A 29 9.47 -0.70 6.36
C ALA A 29 9.54 0.05 7.71
N GLY A 30 9.40 -0.68 8.81
CA GLY A 30 9.34 -0.16 10.17
C GLY A 30 8.02 -0.48 10.89
N PRO A 31 7.87 -0.04 12.15
CA PRO A 31 6.63 -0.22 12.89
C PRO A 31 5.52 0.68 12.34
N ALA A 32 4.27 0.20 12.43
CA ALA A 32 3.10 1.04 12.26
C ALA A 32 2.89 1.90 13.52
N ASP A 33 2.39 3.12 13.33
CA ASP A 33 1.88 3.97 14.42
C ASP A 33 0.40 4.27 14.23
N ALA A 34 -0.29 4.55 15.34
CA ALA A 34 -1.72 4.76 15.33
C ALA A 34 -2.13 5.87 16.30
N HIS A 35 -3.15 6.63 15.90
CA HIS A 35 -3.76 7.66 16.73
C HIS A 35 -5.23 7.80 16.35
N HIS A 36 -6.13 7.75 17.34
CA HIS A 36 -7.58 7.71 17.14
C HIS A 36 -7.98 6.55 16.20
N ASP A 37 -8.65 6.86 15.10
CA ASP A 37 -9.12 5.94 14.07
C ASP A 37 -8.17 5.82 12.88
N GLN A 38 -6.92 6.26 13.03
CA GLN A 38 -5.94 6.33 11.96
C GLN A 38 -4.74 5.45 12.28
N VAL A 39 -4.34 4.65 11.29
CA VAL A 39 -3.13 3.82 11.33
C VAL A 39 -2.24 4.23 10.18
N ARG A 40 -1.00 4.58 10.46
CA ARG A 40 0.01 4.90 9.45
C ARG A 40 1.08 3.82 9.45
N PHE A 41 1.48 3.39 8.26
CA PHE A 41 2.52 2.38 8.07
C PHE A 41 3.28 2.60 6.78
N THR A 42 4.58 2.30 6.82
CA THR A 42 5.49 2.42 5.68
C THR A 42 5.78 1.05 5.11
N TRP A 43 5.97 0.98 3.79
CA TRP A 43 6.25 -0.25 3.07
C TRP A 43 7.23 -0.05 1.93
N GLU A 44 7.81 -1.17 1.51
CA GLU A 44 8.62 -1.31 0.32
C GLU A 44 8.03 -2.38 -0.60
N LEU A 45 8.11 -2.18 -1.91
CA LEU A 45 7.67 -3.14 -2.92
C LEU A 45 8.85 -3.51 -3.82
N GLY A 46 9.23 -4.80 -3.80
CA GLY A 46 10.38 -5.32 -4.55
C GLY A 46 10.45 -6.83 -4.53
N ARG A 47 11.44 -7.40 -5.21
CA ARG A 47 11.70 -8.84 -5.16
C ARG A 47 12.32 -9.24 -3.82
N PRO A 48 12.03 -10.44 -3.30
CA PRO A 48 12.68 -10.95 -2.09
C PRO A 48 14.21 -10.94 -2.22
N GLY A 49 14.91 -10.43 -1.20
CA GLY A 49 16.37 -10.36 -1.18
C GLY A 49 17.00 -9.25 -2.02
N GLU A 50 16.21 -8.47 -2.76
CA GLU A 50 16.69 -7.35 -3.57
C GLU A 50 16.30 -6.00 -2.91
N GLU A 51 17.01 -4.95 -3.31
CA GLU A 51 16.63 -3.57 -2.97
C GLU A 51 15.29 -3.24 -3.64
N ALA A 52 14.35 -2.70 -2.87
CA ALA A 52 13.03 -2.38 -3.39
C ALA A 52 13.06 -1.11 -4.26
N PRO A 53 12.64 -1.17 -5.53
CA PRO A 53 12.59 0.01 -6.39
C PRO A 53 11.46 0.99 -6.03
N VAL A 54 10.44 0.53 -5.29
CA VAL A 54 9.29 1.34 -4.88
C VAL A 54 9.18 1.33 -3.36
N SER A 55 8.92 2.49 -2.78
CA SER A 55 8.55 2.62 -1.36
C SER A 55 7.52 3.72 -1.17
N GLY A 56 6.78 3.61 -0.07
CA GLY A 56 5.75 4.58 0.27
C GLY A 56 5.18 4.32 1.65
N PHE A 57 4.14 5.06 1.97
CA PHE A 57 3.37 4.85 3.17
C PHE A 57 1.88 5.01 2.88
N ASP A 58 1.06 4.38 3.71
CA ASP A 58 -0.38 4.53 3.69
C ASP A 58 -0.88 5.03 5.05
N VAL A 59 -2.00 5.74 5.02
CA VAL A 59 -2.82 6.02 6.19
C VAL A 59 -4.15 5.30 6.01
N ALA A 60 -4.40 4.28 6.84
CA ALA A 60 -5.68 3.59 6.91
C ALA A 60 -6.59 4.26 7.95
N ILE A 61 -7.85 4.50 7.58
CA ILE A 61 -8.90 4.94 8.48
C ILE A 61 -9.73 3.72 8.87
N VAL A 62 -9.89 3.46 10.16
CA VAL A 62 -10.65 2.31 10.69
C VAL A 62 -11.96 2.75 11.35
N ASP A 63 -12.98 1.91 11.31
CA ASP A 63 -14.24 2.16 12.02
C ASP A 63 -14.21 1.65 13.47
N GLY A 64 -15.28 1.90 14.24
CA GLY A 64 -15.41 1.46 15.63
C GLY A 64 -15.42 -0.06 15.84
N SER A 65 -15.49 -0.86 14.77
CA SER A 65 -15.34 -2.32 14.79
C SER A 65 -13.93 -2.79 14.40
N GLY A 66 -13.01 -1.84 14.14
CA GLY A 66 -11.64 -2.11 13.73
C GLY A 66 -11.49 -2.47 12.25
N ARG A 67 -12.50 -2.22 11.41
CA ARG A 67 -12.42 -2.50 9.97
C ARG A 67 -11.93 -1.28 9.20
N ILE A 68 -11.13 -1.51 8.17
CA ILE A 68 -10.65 -0.44 7.27
C ILE A 68 -11.83 0.13 6.49
N ARG A 69 -12.04 1.45 6.60
CA ARG A 69 -13.02 2.24 5.86
C ARG A 69 -12.40 2.93 4.64
N ALA A 70 -11.15 3.38 4.75
CA ALA A 70 -10.42 4.05 3.69
C ALA A 70 -8.92 3.81 3.84
N VAL A 71 -8.18 3.89 2.73
CA VAL A 71 -6.71 3.88 2.70
C VAL A 71 -6.25 5.03 1.80
N LEU A 72 -5.32 5.84 2.31
CA LEU A 72 -4.75 6.99 1.61
C LEU A 72 -3.26 6.73 1.38
N GLY A 73 -2.87 6.49 0.13
CA GLY A 73 -1.51 6.09 -0.21
C GLY A 73 -0.64 7.19 -0.78
N PHE A 74 0.65 7.15 -0.42
CA PHE A 74 1.69 8.08 -0.84
C PHE A 74 2.91 7.28 -1.32
N LEU A 75 3.54 7.73 -2.41
CA LEU A 75 4.75 7.12 -2.96
C LEU A 75 5.95 8.03 -2.64
N ASP A 76 6.92 7.49 -1.91
CA ASP A 76 8.16 8.19 -1.55
C ASP A 76 9.25 7.99 -2.60
N ARG A 77 9.29 6.78 -3.20
CA ARG A 77 10.23 6.40 -4.24
C ARG A 77 9.52 5.60 -5.31
N VAL A 78 9.70 6.00 -6.56
CA VAL A 78 9.29 5.26 -7.75
C VAL A 78 10.44 5.29 -8.77
N PRO A 79 10.59 4.26 -9.61
CA PRO A 79 11.50 4.33 -10.76
C PRO A 79 11.14 5.53 -11.63
N ALA A 80 12.14 6.28 -12.07
CA ALA A 80 11.95 7.26 -13.11
C ALA A 80 11.48 6.56 -14.40
N PRO A 81 10.56 7.16 -15.17
CA PRO A 81 10.33 6.69 -16.53
C PRO A 81 11.65 6.73 -17.30
N ALA A 82 11.90 5.68 -18.10
CA ALA A 82 13.07 5.58 -18.96
C ALA A 82 13.06 6.64 -20.08
#